data_AF-A0A929DAX4-F1
#
_entry.id   AF-A0A929DAX4-F1
#
_cell.length_a   1.000
_cell.length_b   1.000
_cell.length_c   1.000
_cell.angle_alpha   90.00
_cell.angle_beta   90.00
_cell.angle_gamma   90.00
#
_symmetry.space_group_name_H-M   'P 1'
#
loop_
_entity.id
_entity.type
_entity.pdbx_description
1 polymer ?
#
loop_
_entity_poly.entity_id
_entity_poly.type
_entity_poly.pdbx_seq_one_letter_code
_entity_poly.pdbx_strand_id
1 'polypeptide(L)'
;ARFRNTDDAFIYQPEWINNAYFQSFYTGEAPENNVRLSFEWLLLQAPPDGAPLRYNHPARPPLAGIAYLGAYLLEDPRYVWLAGRALADAEAQAMYLFAQPGVERPVSLTGRSPSRGSCLLYGDSGLPNQVGPLAPDKIVFRDGWSPDSAYLLLNLRFTGWHRYKATNTVTLLYQNGPLAADALDVEPFTWLPVGRSVFRDKRIPRENLNGLLIERSGMSAVLYVLTGVGGPWSQDPPPYAEVVAFETGDELDWSHTRLADWRGWQHDRWVYFYHNGGPIVVVDEAEGPAEAQAALAWHLAGEGTVEPVLSKAEGCQRIRLRSGDDPAEVFLVPVGSEGRVEIIKDGDSGLRVVYYAPADGRLRLVTLFLPGRWAGAEARFDVEEQTLWITHGQSRIILPVRLAK
;
A
#
# COMPACT_ATOMS: atom_id res chain seq x y z
N ALA A 1 5.48 21.84 -20.22
CA ALA A 1 4.35 20.90 -19.98
C ALA A 1 4.34 20.38 -18.54
N ARG A 2 3.17 20.01 -17.99
CA ARG A 2 3.04 19.32 -16.69
C ARG A 2 3.24 17.81 -16.92
N PHE A 3 4.39 17.26 -16.51
CA PHE A 3 4.70 15.83 -16.68
C PHE A 3 4.11 14.94 -15.56
N ARG A 4 3.57 15.55 -14.50
CA ARG A 4 3.02 14.86 -13.33
C ARG A 4 1.50 14.80 -13.39
N ASN A 5 0.94 13.60 -13.23
CA ASN A 5 -0.49 13.42 -13.02
C ASN A 5 -0.91 13.97 -11.64
N THR A 6 -1.84 14.92 -11.63
CA THR A 6 -2.38 15.53 -10.38
C THR A 6 -3.42 14.66 -9.68
N ASP A 7 -3.93 13.65 -10.37
CA ASP A 7 -5.02 12.79 -9.93
C ASP A 7 -4.59 11.65 -8.99
N ASP A 8 -3.28 11.54 -8.72
CA ASP A 8 -2.70 10.51 -7.87
C ASP A 8 -3.19 9.09 -8.24
N ALA A 9 -3.33 8.85 -9.55
CA ALA A 9 -3.64 7.56 -10.13
C ALA A 9 -2.40 7.11 -10.92
N PHE A 10 -1.77 6.03 -10.45
CA PHE A 10 -0.51 5.54 -10.99
C PHE A 10 -0.63 5.16 -12.47
N ILE A 11 -1.76 4.56 -12.86
CA ILE A 11 -2.04 4.14 -14.24
C ILE A 11 -1.97 5.29 -15.27
N TYR A 12 -2.36 6.51 -14.91
CA TYR A 12 -2.39 7.63 -15.85
C TYR A 12 -1.07 8.37 -15.93
N GLN A 13 -0.11 8.09 -15.04
CA GLN A 13 1.18 8.77 -15.05
C GLN A 13 1.97 8.53 -16.37
N PRO A 14 2.04 7.31 -16.93
CA PRO A 14 2.61 7.08 -18.25
C PRO A 14 1.92 7.86 -19.37
N GLU A 15 0.58 7.90 -19.38
CA GLU A 15 -0.19 8.66 -20.37
C GLU A 15 0.11 10.16 -20.28
N TRP A 16 0.20 10.70 -19.07
CA TRP A 16 0.57 12.09 -18.81
C TRP A 16 1.98 12.42 -19.31
N ILE A 17 2.95 11.53 -19.08
CA ILE A 17 4.33 11.70 -19.58
C ILE A 17 4.33 11.74 -21.11
N ASN A 18 3.66 10.79 -21.78
CA ASN A 18 3.58 10.75 -23.24
C ASN A 18 2.95 12.02 -23.80
N ASN A 19 1.82 12.46 -23.22
CA ASN A 19 1.15 13.68 -23.66
C ASN A 19 2.01 14.93 -23.46
N ALA A 20 2.68 15.05 -22.30
CA ALA A 20 3.57 16.17 -22.00
C ALA A 20 4.81 16.18 -22.92
N TYR A 21 5.35 15.00 -23.24
CA TYR A 21 6.44 14.84 -24.18
C TYR A 21 6.03 15.27 -25.60
N PHE A 22 4.87 14.81 -26.08
CA PHE A 22 4.38 15.23 -27.39
C PHE A 22 4.10 16.74 -27.49
N GLN A 23 3.50 17.32 -26.45
CA GLN A 23 3.30 18.76 -26.39
C GLN A 23 4.61 19.54 -26.42
N SER A 24 5.69 18.98 -25.85
CA SER A 24 7.00 19.64 -25.84
C SER A 24 7.57 19.82 -27.24
N PHE A 25 7.25 18.94 -28.20
CA PHE A 25 7.62 19.14 -29.61
C PHE A 25 6.87 20.33 -30.24
N TYR A 26 5.63 20.56 -29.83
CA TYR A 26 4.84 21.69 -30.33
C TYR A 26 5.30 23.02 -29.71
N THR A 27 5.60 23.03 -28.42
CA THR A 27 5.96 24.26 -27.70
C THR A 27 7.46 24.56 -27.72
N GLY A 28 8.31 23.59 -28.05
CA GLY A 28 9.76 23.69 -27.91
C GLY A 28 10.26 23.67 -26.45
N GLU A 29 9.38 23.39 -25.49
CA GLU A 29 9.66 23.47 -24.05
C GLU A 29 9.40 22.14 -23.33
N ALA A 30 10.48 21.51 -22.86
CA ALA A 30 10.43 20.38 -21.94
C ALA A 30 11.22 20.74 -20.67
N PRO A 31 10.56 21.14 -19.57
CA PRO A 31 11.27 21.45 -18.33
C PRO A 31 11.95 20.17 -17.80
N GLU A 32 13.26 20.06 -17.97
CA GLU A 32 14.07 18.86 -17.68
C GLU A 32 13.83 18.32 -16.27
N ASN A 33 13.74 19.21 -15.28
CA ASN A 33 13.42 18.85 -13.90
C ASN A 33 12.06 18.16 -13.76
N ASN A 34 11.03 18.61 -14.47
CA ASN A 34 9.70 17.99 -14.39
C ASN A 34 9.68 16.61 -15.04
N VAL A 35 10.42 16.44 -16.14
CA VAL A 35 10.61 15.14 -16.80
C VAL A 35 11.28 14.18 -15.82
N ARG A 36 12.44 14.56 -15.28
CA ARG A 36 13.21 13.77 -14.32
C ARG A 36 12.38 13.38 -13.10
N LEU A 37 11.69 14.33 -12.47
CA LEU A 37 10.86 14.08 -11.29
C LEU A 37 9.68 13.14 -11.58
N SER A 38 9.11 13.18 -12.78
CA SER A 38 7.97 12.32 -13.15
C SER A 38 8.39 10.87 -13.35
N PHE A 39 9.55 10.63 -13.96
CA PHE A 39 10.13 9.29 -14.07
C PHE A 39 10.66 8.79 -12.73
N GLU A 40 11.29 9.65 -11.93
CA GLU A 40 11.73 9.29 -10.57
C GLU A 40 10.53 8.87 -9.71
N TRP A 41 9.39 9.57 -9.80
CA TRP A 41 8.18 9.19 -9.07
C TRP A 41 7.67 7.78 -9.44
N LEU A 42 7.72 7.40 -10.72
CA LEU A 42 7.40 6.03 -11.15
C LEU A 42 8.39 5.02 -10.60
N LEU A 43 9.70 5.31 -10.69
CA LEU A 43 10.77 4.43 -10.23
C LEU A 43 10.67 4.17 -8.72
N LEU A 44 10.50 5.21 -7.91
CA LEU A 44 10.54 5.10 -6.45
C LEU A 44 9.41 4.25 -5.87
N GLN A 45 8.30 4.09 -6.58
CA GLN A 45 7.18 3.22 -6.17
C GLN A 45 7.19 1.85 -6.85
N ALA A 46 8.13 1.59 -7.76
CA ALA A 46 8.18 0.31 -8.46
C ALA A 46 8.54 -0.82 -7.49
N PRO A 47 7.81 -1.96 -7.53
CA PRO A 47 8.24 -3.20 -6.89
C PRO A 47 9.61 -3.65 -7.43
N PRO A 48 10.39 -4.37 -6.62
CA PRO A 48 11.79 -4.67 -6.95
C PRO A 48 11.96 -5.70 -8.08
N ASP A 49 10.94 -6.49 -8.37
CA ASP A 49 10.92 -7.47 -9.47
C ASP A 49 10.31 -6.92 -10.77
N GLY A 50 9.77 -5.69 -10.74
CA GLY A 50 9.14 -5.05 -11.89
C GLY A 50 7.65 -5.34 -12.06
N ALA A 51 7.02 -6.08 -11.13
CA ALA A 51 5.59 -6.33 -11.16
C ALA A 51 4.78 -5.01 -11.14
N PRO A 52 3.62 -4.95 -11.80
CA PRO A 52 2.76 -3.78 -11.78
C PRO A 52 2.35 -3.37 -10.36
N LEU A 53 2.36 -2.05 -10.10
CA LEU A 53 1.88 -1.52 -8.84
C LEU A 53 0.35 -1.67 -8.73
N ARG A 54 -0.12 -2.41 -7.71
CA ARG A 54 -1.56 -2.59 -7.41
C ARG A 54 -2.13 -1.37 -6.67
N TYR A 55 -2.16 -0.22 -7.34
CA TYR A 55 -2.51 1.06 -6.71
C TYR A 55 -3.63 1.81 -7.44
N ASN A 56 -4.71 2.10 -6.71
CA ASN A 56 -5.80 3.01 -7.11
C ASN A 56 -6.47 2.72 -8.47
N HIS A 57 -6.26 1.56 -9.08
CA HIS A 57 -6.91 1.21 -10.34
C HIS A 57 -6.92 -0.31 -10.56
N PRO A 58 -8.02 -0.89 -11.10
CA PRO A 58 -8.08 -2.33 -11.36
C PRO A 58 -7.09 -2.81 -12.43
N ALA A 59 -6.89 -2.00 -13.48
CA ALA A 59 -5.90 -2.29 -14.51
C ALA A 59 -4.48 -2.02 -13.98
N ARG A 60 -3.56 -2.92 -14.35
CA ARG A 60 -2.20 -3.03 -13.80
C ARG A 60 -1.19 -3.00 -14.95
N PRO A 61 -1.00 -1.86 -15.64
CA PRO A 61 -0.13 -1.82 -16.81
C PRO A 61 1.34 -2.05 -16.39
N PRO A 62 2.12 -2.81 -17.18
CA PRO A 62 3.54 -2.95 -16.95
C PRO A 62 4.28 -1.62 -17.21
N LEU A 63 5.36 -1.37 -16.47
CA LEU A 63 6.19 -0.17 -16.63
C LEU A 63 7.22 -0.28 -17.76
N ALA A 64 7.31 -1.42 -18.46
CA ALA A 64 8.39 -1.73 -19.39
C ALA A 64 8.59 -0.63 -20.46
N GLY A 65 7.52 -0.28 -21.19
CA GLY A 65 7.57 0.73 -22.24
C GLY A 65 7.95 2.11 -21.69
N ILE A 66 7.21 2.59 -20.69
CA ILE A 66 7.43 3.94 -20.15
C ILE A 66 8.81 4.09 -19.49
N ALA A 67 9.29 3.06 -18.79
CA ALA A 67 10.65 3.07 -18.24
C ALA A 67 11.70 3.13 -19.36
N TYR A 68 11.50 2.41 -20.46
CA TYR A 68 12.41 2.49 -21.60
C TYR A 68 12.42 3.89 -22.25
N LEU A 69 11.28 4.58 -22.31
CA LEU A 69 11.24 6.01 -22.68
C LEU A 69 12.03 6.87 -21.68
N GLY A 70 11.91 6.61 -20.38
CA GLY A 70 12.70 7.31 -19.35
C GLY A 70 14.20 7.15 -19.55
N ALA A 71 14.65 5.93 -19.90
CA ALA A 71 16.06 5.67 -20.22
C ALA A 71 16.53 6.47 -21.45
N TYR A 72 15.68 6.57 -22.49
CA TYR A 72 15.97 7.33 -23.69
C TYR A 72 16.05 8.84 -23.42
N LEU A 73 15.08 9.39 -22.69
CA LEU A 73 14.99 10.84 -22.44
C LEU A 73 15.99 11.37 -21.42
N LEU A 74 16.36 10.56 -20.43
CA LEU A 74 17.18 10.98 -19.29
C LEU A 74 18.60 10.40 -19.33
N GLU A 75 18.90 9.56 -20.31
CA GLU A 75 20.16 8.81 -20.43
C GLU A 75 20.54 8.06 -19.13
N ASP A 76 19.55 7.61 -18.36
CA ASP A 76 19.74 7.05 -17.03
C ASP A 76 19.58 5.52 -17.04
N PRO A 77 20.65 4.75 -16.71
CA PRO A 77 20.65 3.29 -16.76
C PRO A 77 19.68 2.63 -15.77
N ARG A 78 19.19 3.36 -14.74
CA ARG A 78 18.20 2.86 -13.80
C ARG A 78 16.89 2.50 -14.48
N TYR A 79 16.51 3.25 -15.51
CA TYR A 79 15.26 2.99 -16.22
C TYR A 79 15.38 1.85 -17.24
N VAL A 80 16.57 1.55 -17.76
CA VAL A 80 16.81 0.31 -18.52
C VAL A 80 16.64 -0.90 -17.63
N TRP A 81 17.16 -0.83 -16.40
CA TRP A 81 16.96 -1.89 -15.41
C TRP A 81 15.49 -2.11 -15.08
N LEU A 82 14.74 -1.04 -14.80
CA LEU A 82 13.30 -1.13 -14.52
C LEU A 82 12.52 -1.68 -15.72
N ALA A 83 12.85 -1.23 -16.93
CA ALA A 83 12.23 -1.70 -18.16
C ALA A 83 12.43 -3.22 -18.34
N GLY A 84 13.66 -3.70 -18.12
CA GLY A 84 13.98 -5.13 -18.21
C GLY A 84 13.26 -5.99 -17.17
N ARG A 85 13.14 -5.50 -15.92
CA ARG A 85 12.37 -6.18 -14.87
C ARG A 85 10.89 -6.27 -15.20
N ALA A 86 10.27 -5.14 -15.57
CA ALA A 86 8.87 -5.10 -15.94
C ALA A 86 8.56 -5.91 -17.22
N LEU A 87 9.51 -6.02 -18.15
CA LEU A 87 9.39 -6.90 -19.32
C LEU A 87 9.41 -8.37 -18.90
N ALA A 88 10.33 -8.78 -18.04
CA ALA A 88 10.42 -10.16 -17.57
C ALA A 88 9.14 -10.61 -16.84
N ASP A 89 8.57 -9.74 -15.98
CA ASP A 89 7.27 -10.00 -15.36
C ASP A 89 6.14 -10.10 -16.39
N ALA A 90 6.09 -9.17 -17.35
CA ALA A 90 5.09 -9.20 -18.42
C ALA A 90 5.16 -10.48 -19.26
N GLU A 91 6.36 -10.96 -19.59
CA GLU A 91 6.56 -12.23 -20.29
C GLU A 91 6.09 -13.42 -19.44
N ALA A 92 6.44 -13.45 -18.15
CA ALA A 92 6.05 -14.51 -17.23
C ALA A 92 4.52 -14.60 -17.06
N GLN A 93 3.82 -13.46 -17.11
CA GLN A 93 2.37 -13.38 -17.01
C GLN A 93 1.64 -13.41 -18.37
N ALA A 94 2.37 -13.64 -19.48
CA ALA A 94 1.83 -13.59 -20.84
C ALA A 94 1.05 -12.29 -21.16
N MET A 95 1.50 -11.16 -20.61
CA MET A 95 0.93 -9.83 -20.85
C MET A 95 1.44 -9.24 -22.17
N TYR A 96 0.62 -8.39 -22.79
CA TYR A 96 1.00 -7.65 -23.99
C TYR A 96 1.68 -6.32 -23.62
N LEU A 97 2.68 -5.94 -24.39
CA LEU A 97 3.25 -4.59 -24.36
C LEU A 97 2.68 -3.74 -25.48
N PHE A 98 2.25 -2.54 -25.13
CA PHE A 98 1.89 -1.52 -26.10
C PHE A 98 3.15 -0.88 -26.68
N ALA A 99 3.07 -0.44 -27.94
CA ALA A 99 4.12 0.38 -28.52
C ALA A 99 4.36 1.61 -27.64
N GLN A 100 5.62 1.96 -27.41
CA GLN A 100 6.01 3.16 -26.68
C GLN A 100 6.47 4.23 -27.67
N PRO A 101 5.63 5.23 -27.99
CA PRO A 101 6.04 6.32 -28.87
C PRO A 101 7.18 7.14 -28.25
N GLY A 102 8.03 7.70 -29.11
CA GLY A 102 9.20 8.47 -28.68
C GLY A 102 10.46 7.65 -28.47
N VAL A 103 10.39 6.32 -28.70
CA VAL A 103 11.55 5.43 -28.66
C VAL A 103 11.62 4.59 -29.93
N GLU A 104 12.05 5.22 -31.02
CA GLU A 104 12.18 4.59 -32.34
C GLU A 104 13.57 3.97 -32.56
N ARG A 105 14.49 4.12 -31.60
CA ARG A 105 15.87 3.63 -31.68
C ARG A 105 16.28 2.99 -30.35
N PRO A 106 17.15 1.96 -30.38
CA PRO A 106 17.66 1.35 -29.17
C PRO A 106 18.51 2.33 -28.35
N VAL A 107 18.38 2.27 -27.03
CA VAL A 107 19.28 2.98 -26.11
C VAL A 107 20.60 2.22 -25.95
N SER A 108 21.72 2.94 -26.00
CA SER A 108 23.07 2.36 -25.82
C SER A 108 23.50 2.38 -24.35
N LEU A 109 22.64 1.91 -23.45
CA LEU A 109 22.84 1.92 -22.00
C LEU A 109 22.74 0.50 -21.43
N THR A 110 23.61 0.19 -20.47
CA THR A 110 23.50 -1.05 -19.68
C THR A 110 22.69 -0.78 -18.42
N GLY A 111 21.65 -1.58 -18.18
CA GLY A 111 20.79 -1.44 -17.01
C GLY A 111 21.56 -1.58 -15.70
N ARG A 112 21.29 -0.67 -14.76
CA ARG A 112 21.86 -0.71 -13.39
C ARG A 112 20.73 -0.60 -12.37
N SER A 113 20.72 -1.47 -11.37
CA SER A 113 19.74 -1.36 -10.28
C SER A 113 19.85 0.00 -9.58
N PRO A 114 18.73 0.61 -9.15
CA PRO A 114 18.79 1.78 -8.31
C PRO A 114 19.41 1.46 -6.94
N SER A 115 19.81 2.49 -6.20
CA SER A 115 20.38 2.37 -4.86
C SER A 115 19.56 3.08 -3.79
N ARG A 116 18.41 3.66 -4.15
CA ARG A 116 17.55 4.35 -3.18
C ARG A 116 16.92 3.33 -2.25
N GLY A 117 17.07 3.51 -0.94
CA GLY A 117 16.33 2.77 0.09
C GLY A 117 14.93 3.33 0.31
N SER A 118 14.40 3.20 1.52
CA SER A 118 13.10 3.77 1.87
C SER A 118 13.06 5.29 1.72
N CYS A 119 11.90 5.85 1.40
CA CYS A 119 11.73 7.28 1.21
C CYS A 119 10.31 7.78 1.46
N LEU A 120 10.22 9.04 1.88
CA LEU A 120 8.99 9.82 1.94
C LEU A 120 8.85 10.64 0.66
N LEU A 121 7.76 10.41 -0.07
CA LEU A 121 7.43 11.13 -1.29
C LEU A 121 6.49 12.30 -0.97
N TYR A 122 6.72 13.42 -1.64
CA TYR A 122 5.83 14.58 -1.63
C TYR A 122 5.24 14.80 -3.01
N GLY A 123 3.98 15.23 -3.03
CA GLY A 123 3.24 15.52 -4.24
C GLY A 123 2.58 16.88 -4.16
N ASP A 124 2.31 17.47 -5.32
CA ASP A 124 1.48 18.66 -5.43
C ASP A 124 0.05 18.35 -4.92
N SER A 125 -0.42 19.17 -3.96
CA SER A 125 -1.78 19.10 -3.39
C SER A 125 -2.82 19.90 -4.18
N GLY A 126 -2.39 20.60 -5.23
CA GLY A 126 -3.24 21.42 -6.08
C GLY A 126 -4.15 20.62 -7.01
N LEU A 127 -4.91 21.36 -7.82
CA LEU A 127 -5.81 20.81 -8.83
C LEU A 127 -5.07 20.64 -10.18
N PRO A 128 -5.64 19.89 -11.15
CA PRO A 128 -5.03 19.71 -12.48
C PRO A 128 -4.61 21.00 -13.19
N ASN A 129 -5.21 22.14 -12.84
CA ASN A 129 -4.90 23.47 -13.37
C ASN A 129 -4.25 24.43 -12.36
N GLN A 130 -4.08 24.06 -11.09
CA GLN A 130 -3.58 24.95 -10.02
C GLN A 130 -2.47 24.26 -9.22
N VAL A 131 -1.31 24.90 -9.08
CA VAL A 131 -0.24 24.40 -8.22
C VAL A 131 -0.62 24.67 -6.77
N GLY A 132 -0.59 23.63 -5.94
CA GLY A 132 -0.77 23.70 -4.51
C GLY A 132 0.57 23.55 -3.77
N PRO A 133 0.56 23.65 -2.44
CA PRO A 133 1.73 23.31 -1.64
C PRO A 133 2.09 21.83 -1.81
N LEU A 134 3.36 21.49 -1.59
CA LEU A 134 3.77 20.09 -1.46
C LEU A 134 3.14 19.51 -0.19
N ALA A 135 2.55 18.32 -0.33
CA ALA A 135 2.00 17.55 0.76
C ALA A 135 2.56 16.12 0.74
N PRO A 136 2.63 15.43 1.89
CA PRO A 136 3.00 14.02 1.93
C PRO A 136 2.13 13.20 0.98
N ASP A 137 2.78 12.39 0.15
CA ASP A 137 2.14 11.59 -0.90
C ASP A 137 2.12 10.11 -0.51
N LYS A 138 3.31 9.53 -0.31
CA LYS A 138 3.52 8.12 0.01
C LYS A 138 4.74 7.95 0.91
N ILE A 139 4.76 6.90 1.72
CA ILE A 139 6.01 6.33 2.25
C ILE A 139 6.27 5.03 1.52
N VAL A 140 7.47 4.90 0.96
CA VAL A 140 7.96 3.65 0.39
C VAL A 140 8.98 3.08 1.35
N PHE A 141 8.72 1.90 1.88
CA PHE A 141 9.71 1.09 2.54
C PHE A 141 10.28 0.06 1.57
N ARG A 142 11.60 -0.14 1.59
CA ARG A 142 12.24 -1.17 0.77
C ARG A 142 13.57 -1.61 1.37
N ASP A 143 13.79 -2.92 1.36
CA ASP A 143 15.03 -3.55 1.79
C ASP A 143 16.11 -3.52 0.69
N GLY A 144 15.66 -3.42 -0.57
CA GLY A 144 16.55 -3.43 -1.72
C GLY A 144 15.83 -3.39 -3.06
N TRP A 145 16.56 -3.81 -4.10
CA TRP A 145 16.08 -3.89 -5.48
C TRP A 145 16.28 -5.28 -6.09
N SER A 146 16.59 -6.28 -5.25
CA SER A 146 16.60 -7.68 -5.69
C SER A 146 15.15 -8.18 -5.76
N PRO A 147 14.81 -9.13 -6.65
CA PRO A 147 13.42 -9.61 -6.81
C PRO A 147 12.77 -10.11 -5.51
N ASP A 148 13.59 -10.58 -4.57
CA ASP A 148 13.24 -11.10 -3.25
C ASP A 148 13.27 -10.06 -2.11
N SER A 149 13.61 -8.81 -2.43
CA SER A 149 13.61 -7.72 -1.45
C SER A 149 12.20 -7.42 -0.96
N ALA A 150 12.08 -7.18 0.34
CA ALA A 150 10.83 -6.71 0.93
C ALA A 150 10.52 -5.28 0.47
N TYR A 151 9.23 -4.97 0.32
CA TYR A 151 8.70 -3.68 -0.08
C TYR A 151 7.35 -3.40 0.58
N LEU A 152 7.13 -2.17 1.02
CA LEU A 152 5.83 -1.70 1.52
C LEU A 152 5.52 -0.30 0.98
N LEU A 153 4.31 -0.11 0.46
CA LEU A 153 3.77 1.19 0.05
C LEU A 153 2.67 1.63 1.02
N LEU A 154 2.93 2.71 1.75
CA LEU A 154 1.95 3.39 2.59
C LEU A 154 1.45 4.63 1.86
N ASN A 155 0.13 4.72 1.66
CA ASN A 155 -0.49 5.87 1.04
C ASN A 155 -0.85 6.95 2.08
N LEU A 156 -0.52 8.21 1.80
CA LEU A 156 -0.72 9.32 2.74
C LEU A 156 -1.78 10.33 2.30
N ARG A 157 -2.44 10.12 1.14
CA ARG A 157 -3.42 11.09 0.61
C ARG A 157 -4.67 10.45 0.02
N PHE A 158 -5.77 11.18 0.12
CA PHE A 158 -7.06 10.93 -0.53
C PHE A 158 -7.50 12.25 -1.17
N THR A 159 -6.91 12.56 -2.32
CA THR A 159 -7.22 13.77 -3.10
C THR A 159 -7.23 13.47 -4.58
N GLY A 160 -7.60 14.44 -5.41
CA GLY A 160 -7.76 14.25 -6.85
C GLY A 160 -9.16 13.81 -7.27
N TRP A 161 -9.32 13.54 -8.56
CA TRP A 161 -10.59 13.20 -9.20
C TRP A 161 -11.03 11.77 -8.87
N HIS A 162 -10.10 10.84 -8.78
CA HIS A 162 -10.38 9.42 -8.52
C HIS A 162 -10.61 9.08 -7.05
N ARG A 163 -10.55 10.08 -6.14
CA ARG A 163 -11.01 9.98 -4.75
C ARG A 163 -10.75 8.58 -4.16
N TYR A 164 -9.48 8.23 -4.08
CA TYR A 164 -8.99 6.96 -3.55
C TYR A 164 -8.84 7.04 -2.04
N LYS A 165 -9.79 6.45 -1.30
CA LYS A 165 -9.96 6.63 0.16
C LYS A 165 -8.86 5.97 1.00
N ALA A 166 -7.61 6.03 0.58
CA ALA A 166 -6.48 5.26 1.06
C ALA A 166 -5.57 6.05 2.01
N THR A 167 -5.99 7.21 2.51
CA THR A 167 -5.15 7.95 3.46
C THR A 167 -4.82 7.03 4.65
N ASN A 168 -3.52 6.91 4.95
CA ASN A 168 -2.95 6.03 5.96
C ASN A 168 -3.15 4.51 5.74
N THR A 169 -3.33 4.04 4.50
CA THR A 169 -3.46 2.59 4.20
C THR A 169 -2.20 2.00 3.60
N VAL A 170 -1.92 0.75 3.92
CA VAL A 170 -0.87 -0.02 3.23
C VAL A 170 -1.43 -0.52 1.90
N THR A 171 -1.10 0.13 0.79
CA THR A 171 -1.64 -0.27 -0.51
C THR A 171 -1.04 -1.57 -1.02
N LEU A 172 0.24 -1.81 -0.71
CA LEU A 172 0.96 -3.01 -1.11
C LEU A 172 2.02 -3.36 -0.07
N LEU A 173 2.06 -4.61 0.34
CA LEU A 173 3.16 -5.24 1.05
C LEU A 173 3.62 -6.43 0.21
N TYR A 174 4.91 -6.52 -0.06
CA TYR A 174 5.48 -7.36 -1.10
C TYR A 174 6.80 -7.99 -0.67
N GLN A 175 6.95 -9.30 -0.90
CA GLN A 175 8.22 -10.02 -0.86
C GLN A 175 8.05 -11.36 -1.58
N ASN A 176 8.78 -11.60 -2.67
CA ASN A 176 8.56 -12.75 -3.56
C ASN A 176 7.09 -12.87 -4.03
N GLY A 177 6.43 -11.74 -4.29
CA GLY A 177 4.99 -11.67 -4.54
C GLY A 177 4.25 -10.81 -3.51
N PRO A 178 2.99 -10.42 -3.78
CA PRO A 178 2.17 -9.70 -2.81
C PRO A 178 1.92 -10.55 -1.56
N LEU A 179 2.00 -9.92 -0.38
CA LEU A 179 1.59 -10.48 0.90
C LEU A 179 0.29 -9.82 1.39
N ALA A 180 0.14 -8.52 1.15
CA ALA A 180 -1.11 -7.79 1.29
C ALA A 180 -1.24 -6.78 0.15
N ALA A 181 -2.43 -6.62 -0.41
CA ALA A 181 -2.70 -5.65 -1.46
C ALA A 181 -4.17 -5.28 -1.45
N ASP A 182 -4.51 -4.07 -1.87
CA ASP A 182 -5.92 -3.67 -1.93
C ASP A 182 -6.78 -4.60 -2.80
N ALA A 183 -8.03 -4.78 -2.37
CA ALA A 183 -9.04 -5.54 -3.09
C ALA A 183 -9.63 -4.70 -4.24
N LEU A 184 -8.94 -4.77 -5.39
CA LEU A 184 -9.27 -4.03 -6.61
C LEU A 184 -9.96 -4.89 -7.67
N ASP A 185 -10.20 -6.16 -7.38
CA ASP A 185 -10.78 -7.11 -8.33
C ASP A 185 -12.23 -6.72 -8.61
N VAL A 186 -12.60 -6.80 -9.88
CA VAL A 186 -13.86 -6.28 -10.37
C VAL A 186 -14.85 -7.42 -10.52
N GLU A 187 -15.90 -7.44 -9.70
CA GLU A 187 -17.03 -8.33 -9.98
C GLU A 187 -17.86 -7.77 -11.15
N PRO A 188 -17.96 -8.50 -12.28
CA PRO A 188 -18.87 -8.13 -13.36
C PRO A 188 -20.30 -8.46 -12.95
N PHE A 189 -21.24 -7.53 -13.12
CA PHE A 189 -22.66 -7.82 -13.00
C PHE A 189 -23.21 -8.19 -14.36
N THR A 190 -23.85 -9.36 -14.47
CA THR A 190 -24.40 -9.89 -15.73
C THR A 190 -25.44 -8.98 -16.40
N TRP A 191 -26.07 -8.09 -15.64
CA TRP A 191 -27.06 -7.12 -16.13
C TRP A 191 -26.47 -5.74 -16.46
N LEU A 192 -25.20 -5.50 -16.14
CA LEU A 192 -24.48 -4.30 -16.56
C LEU A 192 -23.80 -4.56 -17.93
N PRO A 193 -23.77 -3.57 -18.84
CA PRO A 193 -23.02 -3.72 -20.09
C PRO A 193 -21.56 -4.07 -19.82
N VAL A 194 -20.93 -4.84 -20.71
CA VAL A 194 -19.50 -5.17 -20.65
C VAL A 194 -18.69 -3.88 -20.45
N GLY A 195 -17.88 -3.83 -19.38
CA GLY A 195 -17.13 -2.65 -18.96
C GLY A 195 -17.80 -1.78 -17.88
N ARG A 196 -18.98 -2.17 -17.37
CA ARG A 196 -19.62 -1.55 -16.20
C ARG A 196 -19.60 -2.51 -15.01
N SER A 197 -18.99 -2.07 -13.94
CA SER A 197 -18.91 -2.79 -12.66
C SER A 197 -19.18 -1.83 -11.51
N VAL A 198 -19.37 -2.37 -10.29
CA VAL A 198 -19.45 -1.56 -9.07
C VAL A 198 -18.15 -0.76 -8.87
N PHE A 199 -17.02 -1.34 -9.26
CA PHE A 199 -15.71 -0.68 -9.34
C PHE A 199 -15.55 0.08 -10.65
N ARG A 200 -16.20 1.24 -10.73
CA ARG A 200 -15.75 2.27 -11.67
C ARG A 200 -14.38 2.77 -11.19
N ASP A 201 -13.45 3.02 -12.13
CA ASP A 201 -12.09 3.59 -11.99
C ASP A 201 -11.85 4.60 -10.84
N LYS A 202 -12.92 5.22 -10.32
CA LYS A 202 -12.93 6.42 -9.46
C LYS A 202 -13.35 6.21 -7.99
N ARG A 203 -13.74 5.01 -7.53
CA ARG A 203 -14.29 4.82 -6.17
C ARG A 203 -14.01 3.44 -5.59
N ILE A 204 -12.81 3.23 -5.06
CA ILE A 204 -12.51 2.06 -4.25
C ILE A 204 -13.04 2.30 -2.81
N PRO A 205 -13.96 1.47 -2.30
CA PRO A 205 -14.49 1.61 -0.94
C PRO A 205 -13.39 1.45 0.10
N ARG A 206 -13.55 2.08 1.27
CA ARG A 206 -12.53 2.06 2.33
C ARG A 206 -12.31 0.64 2.87
N GLU A 207 -13.37 -0.15 2.92
CA GLU A 207 -13.39 -1.55 3.31
C GLU A 207 -12.58 -2.48 2.40
N ASN A 208 -12.23 -2.02 1.19
CA ASN A 208 -11.38 -2.73 0.23
C ASN A 208 -9.89 -2.38 0.34
N LEU A 209 -9.52 -1.57 1.33
CA LEU A 209 -8.17 -1.07 1.55
C LEU A 209 -7.59 -1.60 2.86
N ASN A 210 -6.27 -1.65 2.97
CA ASN A 210 -5.59 -2.13 4.18
C ASN A 210 -5.40 -1.02 5.23
N GLY A 211 -6.43 -0.75 6.03
CA GLY A 211 -6.33 0.24 7.10
C GLY A 211 -7.59 0.37 7.96
N LEU A 212 -7.62 1.45 8.74
CA LEU A 212 -8.69 1.73 9.68
C LEU A 212 -10.03 1.94 8.96
N LEU A 213 -11.06 1.31 9.52
CA LEU A 213 -12.47 1.49 9.20
C LEU A 213 -13.16 2.11 10.42
N ILE A 214 -13.80 3.25 10.22
CA ILE A 214 -14.69 3.85 11.22
C ILE A 214 -16.13 3.63 10.80
N GLU A 215 -16.99 3.29 11.75
CA GLU A 215 -18.40 3.11 11.46
C GLU A 215 -19.03 4.44 11.00
N ARG A 216 -19.99 4.35 10.07
CA ARG A 216 -20.80 5.51 9.71
C ARG A 216 -21.53 6.04 10.94
N SER A 217 -21.57 7.36 11.07
CA SER A 217 -22.31 8.05 12.13
C SER A 217 -23.21 9.17 11.58
N GLY A 218 -24.11 9.66 12.43
CA GLY A 218 -25.02 10.77 12.13
C GLY A 218 -25.94 10.50 10.93
N MET A 219 -26.20 11.54 10.12
CA MET A 219 -27.10 11.45 8.96
C MET A 219 -26.64 10.42 7.92
N SER A 220 -25.33 10.18 7.78
CA SER A 220 -24.80 9.18 6.85
C SER A 220 -25.19 7.76 7.24
N ALA A 221 -25.24 7.47 8.55
CA ALA A 221 -25.72 6.19 9.08
C ALA A 221 -27.23 6.03 8.83
N VAL A 222 -28.03 7.08 9.10
CA VAL A 222 -29.47 7.07 8.84
C VAL A 222 -29.78 6.81 7.36
N LEU A 223 -29.10 7.52 6.45
CA LEU A 223 -29.25 7.31 5.01
C LEU A 223 -28.87 5.89 4.59
N TYR A 224 -27.81 5.33 5.17
CA TYR A 224 -27.43 3.94 4.90
C TYR A 224 -28.51 2.96 5.37
N VAL A 225 -29.04 3.11 6.58
CA VAL A 225 -30.15 2.27 7.09
C VAL A 225 -31.39 2.35 6.19
N LEU A 226 -31.70 3.53 5.66
CA LEU A 226 -32.87 3.73 4.80
C LEU A 226 -32.68 3.22 3.37
N THR A 227 -31.47 3.23 2.84
CA THR A 227 -31.22 2.99 1.40
C THR A 227 -30.43 1.71 1.10
N GLY A 228 -29.66 1.21 2.08
CA GLY A 228 -28.69 0.13 1.88
C GLY A 228 -27.51 0.50 0.97
N VAL A 229 -27.34 1.78 0.59
CA VAL A 229 -26.34 2.18 -0.41
C VAL A 229 -24.95 2.39 0.21
N GLY A 230 -23.98 1.61 -0.28
CA GLY A 230 -22.58 1.57 0.18
C GLY A 230 -22.38 0.60 1.35
N GLY A 231 -21.22 0.63 2.00
CA GLY A 231 -20.95 -0.18 3.21
C GLY A 231 -21.12 0.61 4.52
N PRO A 232 -21.18 -0.07 5.68
CA PRO A 232 -21.21 0.57 7.01
C PRO A 232 -19.91 1.32 7.36
N TRP A 233 -18.88 1.20 6.52
CA TRP A 233 -17.54 1.82 6.66
C TRP A 233 -17.30 2.99 5.70
N SER A 234 -18.31 3.39 4.91
CA SER A 234 -18.12 4.30 3.77
C SER A 234 -17.99 5.78 4.16
N GLN A 235 -17.06 6.11 5.07
CA GLN A 235 -16.66 7.48 5.38
C GLN A 235 -15.40 7.86 4.60
N ASP A 236 -15.31 9.14 4.22
CA ASP A 236 -14.12 9.71 3.60
C ASP A 236 -13.09 9.98 4.71
N PRO A 237 -11.83 9.49 4.59
CA PRO A 237 -10.77 9.84 5.53
C PRO A 237 -10.33 11.30 5.36
N PRO A 238 -9.53 11.85 6.30
CA PRO A 238 -8.86 13.12 6.09
C PRO A 238 -8.09 13.10 4.75
N PRO A 239 -8.04 14.23 4.01
CA PRO A 239 -7.36 14.28 2.72
C PRO A 239 -5.88 13.91 2.77
N TYR A 240 -5.23 14.14 3.91
CA TYR A 240 -3.83 13.83 4.15
C TYR A 240 -3.62 13.21 5.53
N ALA A 241 -2.69 12.27 5.63
CA ALA A 241 -2.12 11.86 6.89
C ALA A 241 -0.99 12.80 7.28
N GLU A 242 -0.90 13.09 8.57
CA GLU A 242 0.29 13.69 9.16
C GLU A 242 1.41 12.64 9.21
N VAL A 243 2.62 13.02 8.79
CA VAL A 243 3.82 12.21 9.03
C VAL A 243 4.48 12.78 10.28
N VAL A 244 4.27 12.12 11.41
CA VAL A 244 4.82 12.54 12.71
C VAL A 244 6.32 12.25 12.75
N ALA A 245 6.72 11.08 12.26
CA ALA A 245 8.12 10.70 12.10
C ALA A 245 8.32 9.75 10.92
N PHE A 246 9.49 9.83 10.29
CA PHE A 246 9.98 8.86 9.32
C PHE A 246 11.50 8.85 9.39
N GLU A 247 12.08 7.70 9.71
CA GLU A 247 13.53 7.54 9.86
C GLU A 247 13.98 6.28 9.16
N THR A 248 15.18 6.35 8.57
CA THR A 248 15.83 5.22 7.92
C THR A 248 17.10 4.85 8.68
N GLY A 249 17.34 3.56 8.87
CA GLY A 249 18.48 3.04 9.64
C GLY A 249 19.16 1.87 8.94
N ASP A 250 20.28 1.40 9.50
CA ASP A 250 20.99 0.25 8.92
C ASP A 250 20.20 -1.06 9.11
N GLU A 251 19.55 -1.23 10.27
CA GLU A 251 18.81 -2.45 10.63
C GLU A 251 17.31 -2.36 10.36
N LEU A 252 16.73 -1.17 10.49
CA LEU A 252 15.30 -0.94 10.36
C LEU A 252 15.01 0.47 9.87
N ASP A 253 13.96 0.56 9.08
CA ASP A 253 13.30 1.81 8.75
C ASP A 253 11.97 1.88 9.50
N TRP A 254 11.55 3.06 9.94
CA TRP A 254 10.27 3.19 10.61
C TRP A 254 9.54 4.49 10.29
N SER A 255 8.23 4.46 10.49
CA SER A 255 7.39 5.67 10.42
C SER A 255 6.37 5.69 11.54
N HIS A 256 5.91 6.90 11.84
CA HIS A 256 4.71 7.18 12.62
C HIS A 256 3.86 8.18 11.83
N THR A 257 2.65 7.76 11.48
CA THR A 257 1.66 8.57 10.78
C THR A 257 0.39 8.74 11.61
N ARG A 258 -0.31 9.85 11.40
CA ARG A 258 -1.54 10.18 12.14
C ARG A 258 -2.66 10.67 11.23
N LEU A 259 -3.87 10.18 11.50
CA LEU A 259 -5.13 10.79 11.08
C LEU A 259 -5.77 11.46 12.30
N ALA A 260 -5.94 12.78 12.26
CA ALA A 260 -6.55 13.52 13.36
C ALA A 260 -8.01 13.86 13.04
N ASP A 261 -8.85 13.80 14.08
CA ASP A 261 -10.27 14.18 14.06
C ASP A 261 -11.07 13.60 12.86
N TRP A 262 -10.81 12.33 12.53
CA TRP A 262 -11.63 11.64 11.55
C TRP A 262 -12.97 11.27 12.20
N ARG A 263 -13.91 12.22 12.19
CA ARG A 263 -15.20 12.09 12.90
C ARG A 263 -15.02 11.88 14.41
N GLY A 264 -14.10 12.62 15.02
CA GLY A 264 -13.75 12.44 16.44
C GLY A 264 -12.81 11.27 16.72
N TRP A 265 -12.34 10.54 15.69
CA TRP A 265 -11.28 9.54 15.85
C TRP A 265 -9.90 10.14 15.60
N GLN A 266 -8.95 9.80 16.45
CA GLN A 266 -7.53 9.88 16.15
C GLN A 266 -7.03 8.48 15.81
N HIS A 267 -6.22 8.33 14.77
CA HIS A 267 -5.57 7.07 14.41
C HIS A 267 -4.09 7.28 14.17
N ASP A 268 -3.29 6.61 14.96
CA ASP A 268 -1.84 6.53 14.85
C ASP A 268 -1.45 5.18 14.27
N ARG A 269 -0.55 5.20 13.29
CA ARG A 269 0.03 4.00 12.69
C ARG A 269 1.53 4.07 12.75
N TRP A 270 2.15 3.03 13.29
CA TRP A 270 3.58 2.82 13.18
C TRP A 270 3.87 1.67 12.24
N VAL A 271 4.90 1.84 11.42
CA VAL A 271 5.45 0.77 10.60
C VAL A 271 6.91 0.63 11.00
N TYR A 272 7.32 -0.56 11.40
CA TYR A 272 8.71 -0.94 11.62
C TYR A 272 9.08 -1.99 10.59
N PHE A 273 10.01 -1.63 9.71
CA PHE A 273 10.39 -2.38 8.54
C PHE A 273 11.84 -2.85 8.71
N TYR A 274 12.04 -4.10 9.13
CA TYR A 274 13.37 -4.64 9.38
C TYR A 274 14.04 -5.11 8.08
N HIS A 275 15.30 -4.75 7.91
CA HIS A 275 16.10 -5.09 6.75
C HIS A 275 16.55 -6.56 6.74
N ASN A 276 17.12 -6.98 5.61
CA ASN A 276 17.67 -8.30 5.35
C ASN A 276 16.64 -9.42 5.55
N GLY A 277 15.45 -9.24 4.98
CA GLY A 277 14.31 -10.16 5.14
C GLY A 277 13.85 -10.27 6.59
N GLY A 278 13.88 -9.16 7.34
CA GLY A 278 13.32 -9.06 8.68
C GLY A 278 11.78 -9.07 8.71
N PRO A 279 11.16 -9.13 9.90
CA PRO A 279 9.72 -9.00 10.01
C PRO A 279 9.29 -7.56 9.68
N ILE A 280 8.03 -7.40 9.27
CA ILE A 280 7.41 -6.09 9.13
C ILE A 280 6.33 -5.98 10.19
N VAL A 281 6.44 -4.99 11.07
CA VAL A 281 5.52 -4.77 12.19
C VAL A 281 4.68 -3.53 11.88
N VAL A 282 3.37 -3.69 11.83
CA VAL A 282 2.42 -2.57 11.75
C VAL A 282 1.66 -2.48 13.06
N VAL A 283 1.80 -1.36 13.75
CA VAL A 283 1.07 -1.07 14.97
C VAL A 283 0.00 -0.04 14.65
N ASP A 284 -1.24 -0.36 14.95
CA ASP A 284 -2.38 0.54 14.78
C ASP A 284 -2.98 0.86 16.15
N GLU A 285 -3.07 2.15 16.47
CA GLU A 285 -3.79 2.67 17.62
C GLU A 285 -4.84 3.67 17.14
N ALA A 286 -6.11 3.49 17.52
CA ALA A 286 -7.15 4.48 17.28
C ALA A 286 -7.97 4.73 18.54
N GLU A 287 -8.26 6.00 18.78
CA GLU A 287 -9.09 6.47 19.89
C GLU A 287 -10.20 7.35 19.35
N GLY A 288 -11.43 7.10 19.79
CA GLY A 288 -12.63 7.77 19.29
C GLY A 288 -13.68 7.98 20.37
N PRO A 289 -14.90 8.37 19.96
CA PRO A 289 -16.01 8.54 20.88
C PRO A 289 -16.31 7.26 21.68
N ALA A 290 -16.74 7.42 22.92
CA ALA A 290 -17.18 6.29 23.74
C ALA A 290 -18.29 5.51 23.03
N GLU A 291 -18.27 4.19 23.19
CA GLU A 291 -19.22 3.24 22.57
C GLU A 291 -19.15 3.15 21.03
N ALA A 292 -18.26 3.90 20.38
CA ALA A 292 -18.07 3.79 18.94
C ALA A 292 -17.21 2.57 18.59
N GLN A 293 -17.50 1.95 17.44
CA GLN A 293 -16.74 0.82 16.93
C GLN A 293 -15.77 1.27 15.83
N ALA A 294 -14.55 0.72 15.89
CA ALA A 294 -13.59 0.75 14.80
C ALA A 294 -13.20 -0.68 14.39
N ALA A 295 -12.74 -0.82 13.16
CA ALA A 295 -12.17 -2.05 12.66
C ALA A 295 -10.89 -1.79 11.86
N LEU A 296 -10.06 -2.82 11.69
CA LEU A 296 -8.91 -2.80 10.81
C LEU A 296 -9.08 -3.89 9.76
N ALA A 297 -8.98 -3.51 8.48
CA ALA A 297 -9.04 -4.45 7.37
C ALA A 297 -7.65 -4.75 6.81
N TRP A 298 -7.44 -6.02 6.46
CA TRP A 298 -6.32 -6.52 5.68
C TRP A 298 -6.83 -7.42 4.55
N HIS A 299 -6.30 -7.23 3.35
CA HIS A 299 -6.55 -8.00 2.14
C HIS A 299 -5.27 -8.75 1.82
N LEU A 300 -5.17 -9.95 2.35
CA LEU A 300 -3.98 -10.79 2.31
C LEU A 300 -3.98 -11.63 1.03
N ALA A 301 -2.81 -11.74 0.40
CA ALA A 301 -2.62 -12.53 -0.81
C ALA A 301 -2.11 -13.94 -0.49
N GLY A 302 -2.47 -14.91 -1.34
CA GLY A 302 -2.06 -16.31 -1.20
C GLY A 302 -3.24 -17.26 -0.90
N GLU A 303 -2.93 -18.56 -0.74
CA GLU A 303 -3.95 -19.60 -0.49
C GLU A 303 -4.68 -19.43 0.84
N GLY A 304 -4.03 -18.74 1.79
CA GLY A 304 -4.67 -18.28 3.03
C GLY A 304 -5.16 -19.43 3.89
N THR A 305 -4.25 -20.30 4.34
CA THR A 305 -4.61 -21.32 5.33
C THR A 305 -4.58 -20.71 6.73
N VAL A 306 -5.75 -20.63 7.36
CA VAL A 306 -5.87 -20.21 8.75
C VAL A 306 -5.36 -21.35 9.62
N GLU A 307 -4.23 -21.13 10.29
CA GLU A 307 -3.70 -22.13 11.20
C GLU A 307 -4.56 -22.19 12.47
N PRO A 308 -4.80 -23.40 13.03
CA PRO A 308 -5.44 -23.51 14.33
C PRO A 308 -4.59 -22.76 15.35
N VAL A 309 -5.18 -21.77 16.01
CA VAL A 309 -4.52 -21.00 17.06
C VAL A 309 -4.03 -21.96 18.15
N LEU A 310 -2.71 -21.98 18.39
CA LEU A 310 -2.08 -22.85 19.40
C LEU A 310 -2.58 -22.58 20.82
N SER A 311 -3.17 -21.42 21.08
CA SER A 311 -3.99 -21.17 22.27
C SER A 311 -5.10 -20.14 22.02
N LYS A 312 -6.37 -20.54 22.17
CA LYS A 312 -7.52 -19.61 22.26
C LYS A 312 -7.41 -18.60 23.41
N ALA A 313 -6.47 -18.78 24.34
CA ALA A 313 -6.35 -18.02 25.57
C ALA A 313 -5.75 -16.61 25.41
N GLU A 314 -5.28 -16.24 24.22
CA GLU A 314 -4.59 -14.95 23.99
C GLU A 314 -5.20 -14.12 22.84
N GLY A 315 -6.33 -14.54 22.25
CA GLY A 315 -7.00 -13.80 21.17
C GLY A 315 -6.21 -13.61 19.86
N CYS A 316 -4.97 -14.10 19.79
CA CYS A 316 -4.08 -13.95 18.64
C CYS A 316 -4.52 -14.83 17.46
N GLN A 317 -4.32 -14.33 16.23
CA GLN A 317 -4.69 -15.07 15.02
C GLN A 317 -3.50 -15.16 14.06
N ARG A 318 -3.10 -16.40 13.72
CA ARG A 318 -2.07 -16.69 12.73
C ARG A 318 -2.69 -17.15 11.43
N ILE A 319 -2.14 -16.66 10.32
CA ILE A 319 -2.60 -16.94 8.96
C ILE A 319 -1.37 -17.23 8.11
N ARG A 320 -1.32 -18.41 7.50
CA ARG A 320 -0.26 -18.76 6.57
C ARG A 320 -0.63 -18.32 5.15
N LEU A 321 0.22 -17.50 4.55
CA LEU A 321 0.03 -16.96 3.20
C LEU A 321 0.67 -17.87 2.15
N ARG A 322 1.89 -18.35 2.43
CA ARG A 322 2.66 -19.24 1.55
C ARG A 322 3.39 -20.31 2.35
N SER A 323 3.58 -21.47 1.72
CA SER A 323 4.40 -22.59 2.22
C SER A 323 5.55 -22.87 1.23
N GLY A 324 6.48 -23.76 1.61
CA GLY A 324 7.57 -24.19 0.73
C GLY A 324 8.86 -23.40 0.96
N ASP A 325 9.55 -23.07 -0.13
CA ASP A 325 10.89 -22.45 -0.09
C ASP A 325 10.85 -20.97 0.34
N ASP A 326 9.71 -20.30 0.12
CA ASP A 326 9.48 -18.89 0.47
C ASP A 326 8.23 -18.72 1.37
N PRO A 327 8.25 -19.29 2.59
CA PRO A 327 7.10 -19.26 3.47
C PRO A 327 6.80 -17.83 3.92
N ALA A 328 5.53 -17.53 4.17
CA ALA A 328 5.12 -16.23 4.68
C ALA A 328 3.87 -16.36 5.54
N GLU A 329 3.86 -15.66 6.67
CA GLU A 329 2.76 -15.69 7.63
C GLU A 329 2.37 -14.27 8.06
N VAL A 330 1.11 -14.13 8.48
CA VAL A 330 0.61 -12.94 9.17
C VAL A 330 0.16 -13.34 10.56
N PHE A 331 0.54 -12.53 11.56
CA PHE A 331 0.17 -12.75 12.94
C PHE A 331 -0.43 -11.48 13.54
N LEU A 332 -1.70 -11.58 13.96
CA LEU A 332 -2.46 -10.49 14.57
C LEU A 332 -2.41 -10.65 16.09
N VAL A 333 -1.91 -9.62 16.78
CA VAL A 333 -1.73 -9.59 18.24
C VAL A 333 -2.54 -8.40 18.79
N PRO A 334 -3.77 -8.64 19.30
CA PRO A 334 -4.55 -7.61 19.98
C PRO A 334 -3.81 -7.08 21.20
N VAL A 335 -3.91 -5.77 21.47
CA VAL A 335 -3.33 -5.16 22.66
C VAL A 335 -4.44 -4.69 23.60
N GLY A 336 -4.57 -5.35 24.75
CA GLY A 336 -5.61 -5.05 25.73
C GLY A 336 -6.84 -5.96 25.55
N SER A 337 -8.02 -5.35 25.38
CA SER A 337 -9.28 -6.08 25.27
C SER A 337 -9.37 -6.88 23.97
N GLU A 338 -9.81 -8.15 24.07
CA GLU A 338 -9.98 -9.00 22.90
C GLU A 338 -11.08 -8.46 21.97
N GLY A 339 -10.71 -8.26 20.71
CA GLY A 339 -11.67 -7.96 19.64
C GLY A 339 -12.13 -9.23 18.95
N ARG A 340 -12.88 -9.07 17.86
CA ARG A 340 -13.35 -10.17 17.02
C ARG A 340 -12.63 -10.13 15.68
N VAL A 341 -12.02 -11.23 15.26
CA VAL A 341 -11.46 -11.39 13.92
C VAL A 341 -12.47 -12.12 13.03
N GLU A 342 -12.80 -11.54 11.89
CA GLU A 342 -13.49 -12.23 10.79
C GLU A 342 -12.51 -12.48 9.65
N ILE A 343 -12.49 -13.71 9.13
CA ILE A 343 -11.70 -14.08 7.95
C ILE A 343 -12.66 -14.58 6.90
N ILE A 344 -12.69 -13.88 5.77
CA ILE A 344 -13.54 -14.18 4.62
C ILE A 344 -12.61 -14.54 3.47
N LYS A 345 -12.82 -15.73 2.88
CA LYS A 345 -12.12 -16.09 1.66
C LYS A 345 -12.72 -15.30 0.49
N ASP A 346 -11.89 -14.52 -0.20
CA ASP A 346 -12.32 -13.65 -1.29
C ASP A 346 -11.94 -14.31 -2.62
N GLY A 347 -12.84 -15.16 -3.12
CA GLY A 347 -12.65 -15.92 -4.36
C GLY A 347 -11.34 -16.73 -4.40
N ASP A 348 -10.68 -16.67 -5.56
CA ASP A 348 -9.40 -17.35 -5.83
C ASP A 348 -8.18 -16.49 -5.52
N SER A 349 -8.34 -15.21 -5.13
CA SER A 349 -7.24 -14.24 -5.08
C SER A 349 -6.72 -13.86 -3.69
N GLY A 350 -7.38 -14.29 -2.59
CA GLY A 350 -6.83 -14.12 -1.25
C GLY A 350 -7.82 -14.23 -0.08
N LEU A 351 -7.45 -13.63 1.05
CA LEU A 351 -8.26 -13.53 2.26
C LEU A 351 -8.52 -12.08 2.64
N ARG A 352 -9.77 -11.77 2.94
CA ARG A 352 -10.14 -10.55 3.65
C ARG A 352 -10.20 -10.84 5.14
N VAL A 353 -9.36 -10.17 5.91
CA VAL A 353 -9.30 -10.24 7.36
C VAL A 353 -9.78 -8.92 7.93
N VAL A 354 -10.74 -8.96 8.84
CA VAL A 354 -11.25 -7.78 9.53
C VAL A 354 -11.17 -8.01 11.03
N TYR A 355 -10.36 -7.21 11.71
CA TYR A 355 -10.36 -7.15 13.16
C TYR A 355 -11.34 -6.05 13.60
N TYR A 356 -12.39 -6.44 14.31
CA TYR A 356 -13.33 -5.53 14.96
C TYR A 356 -12.88 -5.32 16.40
N ALA A 357 -12.55 -4.08 16.75
CA ALA A 357 -12.26 -3.74 18.13
C ALA A 357 -13.55 -3.80 18.98
N PRO A 358 -13.41 -3.94 20.31
CA PRO A 358 -14.50 -3.71 21.24
C PRO A 358 -15.15 -2.34 20.99
N ALA A 359 -16.46 -2.24 21.25
CA ALA A 359 -17.19 -0.98 21.13
C ALA A 359 -16.99 -0.10 22.37
N ASP A 360 -15.73 0.26 22.65
CA ASP A 360 -15.34 1.14 23.76
C ASP A 360 -14.63 2.42 23.29
N GLY A 361 -14.60 2.64 21.98
CA GLY A 361 -13.91 3.78 21.36
C GLY A 361 -12.40 3.60 21.25
N ARG A 362 -11.85 2.40 21.45
CA ARG A 362 -10.41 2.12 21.31
C ARG A 362 -10.14 0.96 20.36
N LEU A 363 -9.10 1.07 19.54
CA LEU A 363 -8.54 -0.02 18.73
C LEU A 363 -7.03 -0.03 18.95
N ARG A 364 -6.48 -1.17 19.36
CA ARG A 364 -5.03 -1.36 19.46
C ARG A 364 -4.66 -2.74 18.93
N LEU A 365 -3.91 -2.77 17.83
CA LEU A 365 -3.55 -4.01 17.17
C LEU A 365 -2.12 -3.95 16.65
N VAL A 366 -1.36 -5.02 16.88
CA VAL A 366 -0.10 -5.27 16.19
C VAL A 366 -0.33 -6.32 15.12
N THR A 367 -0.02 -5.98 13.86
CA THR A 367 -0.01 -6.90 12.73
C THR A 367 1.43 -7.18 12.32
N LEU A 368 1.82 -8.45 12.35
CA LEU A 368 3.15 -8.92 12.00
C LEU A 368 3.10 -9.63 10.65
N PHE A 369 3.94 -9.20 9.71
CA PHE A 369 4.25 -9.96 8.52
C PHE A 369 5.59 -10.64 8.72
N LEU A 370 5.58 -11.97 8.61
CA LEU A 370 6.68 -12.86 8.96
C LEU A 370 7.13 -13.65 7.73
N PRO A 371 7.93 -13.04 6.85
CA PRO A 371 8.41 -13.68 5.62
C PRO A 371 9.65 -14.54 5.86
N GLY A 372 9.82 -15.55 5.00
CA GLY A 372 11.01 -16.39 4.91
C GLY A 372 11.38 -17.01 6.27
N ARG A 373 12.60 -16.73 6.74
CA ARG A 373 13.13 -17.27 7.99
C ARG A 373 12.37 -16.87 9.25
N TRP A 374 11.45 -15.90 9.18
CA TRP A 374 10.63 -15.49 10.31
C TRP A 374 9.26 -16.17 10.33
N ALA A 375 8.87 -16.89 9.27
CA ALA A 375 7.68 -17.73 9.32
C ALA A 375 7.81 -18.75 10.48
N GLY A 376 6.76 -18.91 11.27
CA GLY A 376 6.80 -19.68 12.51
C GLY A 376 7.36 -18.95 13.73
N ALA A 377 7.79 -17.69 13.62
CA ALA A 377 8.23 -16.90 14.77
C ALA A 377 7.09 -16.71 15.79
N GLU A 378 7.40 -16.83 17.06
CA GLU A 378 6.49 -16.50 18.16
C GLU A 378 6.53 -15.00 18.43
N ALA A 379 5.40 -14.42 18.84
CA ALA A 379 5.37 -13.03 19.27
C ALA A 379 4.41 -12.82 20.44
N ARG A 380 4.77 -11.89 21.33
CA ARG A 380 3.97 -11.52 22.49
C ARG A 380 4.12 -10.03 22.76
N PHE A 381 3.00 -9.38 23.08
CA PHE A 381 2.99 -8.00 23.54
C PHE A 381 2.93 -7.94 25.06
N ASP A 382 3.84 -7.21 25.68
CA ASP A 382 3.80 -6.88 27.10
C ASP A 382 3.11 -5.53 27.28
N VAL A 383 1.92 -5.54 27.89
CA VAL A 383 1.11 -4.33 28.10
C VAL A 383 1.71 -3.42 29.17
N GLU A 384 2.38 -3.97 30.18
CA GLU A 384 2.97 -3.20 31.27
C GLU A 384 4.26 -2.51 30.80
N GLU A 385 5.12 -3.25 30.11
CA GLU A 385 6.38 -2.74 29.56
C GLU A 385 6.20 -2.04 28.21
N GLN A 386 5.01 -2.10 27.60
CA GLN A 386 4.71 -1.54 26.29
C GLN A 386 5.73 -2.01 25.23
N THR A 387 5.99 -3.33 25.23
CA THR A 387 7.07 -3.94 24.46
C THR A 387 6.59 -5.17 23.70
N LEU A 388 6.88 -5.21 22.40
CA LEU A 388 6.65 -6.37 21.56
C LEU A 388 7.91 -7.24 21.51
N TRP A 389 7.73 -8.52 21.79
CA TRP A 389 8.76 -9.55 21.67
C TRP A 389 8.47 -10.40 20.44
N ILE A 390 9.46 -10.61 19.58
CA ILE A 390 9.39 -11.56 18.46
C ILE A 390 10.59 -12.51 18.56
N THR A 391 10.34 -13.82 18.57
CA THR A 391 11.37 -14.84 18.76
C THR A 391 11.27 -15.93 17.70
N HIS A 392 12.41 -16.27 17.11
CA HIS A 392 12.53 -17.41 16.19
C HIS A 392 13.91 -18.06 16.34
N GLY A 393 13.94 -19.29 16.87
CA GLY A 393 15.18 -19.97 17.20
C GLY A 393 16.02 -19.17 18.21
N GLN A 394 17.22 -18.74 17.81
CA GLN A 394 18.12 -17.91 18.63
C GLN A 394 17.94 -16.41 18.39
N SER A 395 17.17 -16.01 17.37
CA SER A 395 16.92 -14.61 17.03
C SER A 395 15.81 -14.05 17.90
N ARG A 396 16.02 -12.83 18.42
CA ARG A 396 15.05 -12.11 19.24
C ARG A 396 15.01 -10.64 18.83
N ILE A 397 13.82 -10.12 18.59
CA ILE A 397 13.55 -8.69 18.44
C ILE A 397 12.76 -8.23 19.67
N ILE A 398 13.20 -7.09 20.22
CA ILE A 398 12.57 -6.41 21.35
C ILE A 398 12.23 -5.02 20.85
N LEU A 399 10.94 -4.75 20.67
CA LEU A 399 10.48 -3.51 20.09
C LEU A 399 9.65 -2.73 21.11
N PRO A 400 10.16 -1.62 21.66
CA PRO A 400 9.36 -0.71 22.47
C PRO A 400 8.27 -0.07 21.59
N VAL A 401 7.02 -0.24 21.97
CA VAL A 401 5.85 0.30 21.28
C VAL A 401 5.11 1.22 22.24
N ARG A 402 5.35 2.53 22.15
CA ARG A 402 4.73 3.50 23.06
C ARG A 402 3.30 3.80 22.61
N LEU A 403 2.33 3.07 23.16
CA LEU A 403 0.92 3.37 22.98
C LEU A 403 0.47 4.47 23.96
N ALA A 404 -0.56 5.21 23.59
CA ALA A 404 -1.18 6.17 24.51
C ALA A 404 -1.74 5.44 25.75
N LYS A 405 -1.73 6.10 26.92
CA LYS A 405 -2.23 5.50 28.16
C LYS A 405 -3.76 5.58 28.22
#